data_AF-A0A533U389-F1
#
_entry.id   AF-A0A533U389-F1
#
_cell.length_a   1.000
_cell.length_b   1.000
_cell.length_c   1.000
_cell.angle_alpha   90.00
_cell.angle_beta   90.00
_cell.angle_gamma   90.00
#
_symmetry.space_group_name_H-M   'P 1'
#
loop_
_entity.id
_entity.type
_entity.pdbx_description
1 polymer ?
#
loop_
_entity_poly.entity_id
_entity_poly.type
_entity_poly.pdbx_seq_one_letter_code
_entity_poly.pdbx_strand_id
1 'polypeptide(L)'
;MKTFFHFLLLAVLPLVMSSCLPSAPTNPEKIVLGSWTHYKNTFIRDGRVIRPQNHNDTVSEGQAYGMLRAVLMNDQITFDKCLSWTETVLSRKASHGDRLLAWHFEHGTVSDTTAASDADIDYAYSLILAYRKWHDARYLQLASEVLQSVLDQETMVINGKLYFLPWPKKEPGKEELVAQNLSYYAPSHFKLFYEVTGDKRWLELADTTYDLLIRLLSPPGELKEGSLVPDWIALDQTGKIRDLPGKPVIYGWDAVRVPLRIAADYYLYGDQRALGVLRLFSASFEKEYHNDFINFFSLFTNGRTHENALFYSAIYAATETAGSSIAPAILQRLRNCIRQKGEIFYYNTPDDYYVNSLSWLTEYYEMNKSLNNKALGGTATERKSAL
;
A
#
# COMPACT_ATOMS: atom_id res chain seq x y z
N MET A 1 -8.89 -86.18 -0.57
CA MET A 1 -7.92 -85.62 0.39
C MET A 1 -6.77 -84.98 -0.35
N LYS A 2 -6.88 -83.71 -0.75
CA LYS A 2 -5.77 -82.90 -1.26
C LYS A 2 -6.00 -81.44 -0.88
N THR A 3 -5.10 -80.94 -0.03
CA THR A 3 -4.49 -79.60 0.00
C THR A 3 -5.41 -78.38 -0.02
N PHE A 4 -5.41 -77.59 1.06
CA PHE A 4 -5.30 -76.12 0.98
C PHE A 4 -4.95 -75.54 2.36
N PHE A 5 -3.65 -75.33 2.60
CA PHE A 5 -3.15 -74.47 3.67
C PHE A 5 -3.43 -73.02 3.27
N HIS A 6 -4.31 -72.33 4.01
CA HIS A 6 -4.43 -70.87 3.94
C HIS A 6 -3.53 -70.26 5.00
N PHE A 7 -2.43 -69.65 4.55
CA PHE A 7 -1.63 -68.72 5.36
C PHE A 7 -2.40 -67.40 5.47
N LEU A 8 -2.66 -66.99 6.71
CA LEU A 8 -3.20 -65.68 7.06
C LEU A 8 -2.05 -64.66 6.95
N LEU A 9 -2.02 -63.88 5.86
CA LEU A 9 -1.14 -62.71 5.73
C LEU A 9 -2.00 -61.45 5.91
N LEU A 10 -2.07 -60.98 7.16
CA LEU A 10 -2.58 -59.66 7.51
C LEU A 10 -1.62 -58.60 6.95
N ALA A 11 -1.86 -58.16 5.71
CA ALA A 11 -1.29 -56.94 5.19
C ALA A 11 -2.12 -55.75 5.72
N VAL A 12 -1.69 -55.21 6.87
CA VAL A 12 -2.13 -53.88 7.31
C VAL A 12 -1.43 -52.88 6.39
N LEU A 13 -2.11 -52.43 5.32
CA LEU A 13 -1.71 -51.23 4.61
C LEU A 13 -1.92 -50.03 5.54
N PRO A 14 -0.89 -49.23 5.88
CA PRO A 14 -1.14 -47.91 6.41
C PRO A 14 -1.74 -47.09 5.26
N LEU A 15 -3.03 -46.79 5.36
CA LEU A 15 -3.69 -45.79 4.53
C LEU A 15 -3.08 -44.42 4.92
N VAL A 16 -1.91 -44.09 4.36
CA VAL A 16 -1.39 -42.73 4.40
C VAL A 16 -2.21 -41.93 3.40
N MET A 17 -3.40 -41.49 3.85
CA MET A 17 -4.08 -40.35 3.24
C MET A 17 -3.20 -39.13 3.50
N SER A 18 -2.15 -38.97 2.71
CA SER A 18 -1.45 -37.70 2.61
C SER A 18 -2.41 -36.78 1.87
N SER A 19 -3.28 -36.12 2.61
CA SER A 19 -4.00 -34.95 2.13
C SER A 19 -2.92 -33.91 1.80
N CYS A 20 -2.41 -33.95 0.57
CA CYS A 20 -1.68 -32.83 -0.01
C CYS A 20 -2.64 -31.65 0.02
N LEU A 21 -2.52 -30.83 1.06
CA LEU A 21 -3.02 -29.47 0.99
C LEU A 21 -2.47 -28.89 -0.32
N PRO A 22 -3.32 -28.29 -1.18
CA PRO A 22 -2.82 -27.67 -2.39
C PRO A 22 -1.71 -26.70 -2.01
N SER A 23 -0.54 -26.86 -2.61
CA SER A 23 0.58 -25.94 -2.39
C SER A 23 0.14 -24.53 -2.77
N ALA A 24 0.58 -23.55 -1.98
CA ALA A 24 0.28 -22.15 -2.25
C ALA A 24 0.75 -21.79 -3.67
N PRO A 25 0.01 -20.94 -4.41
CA PRO A 25 0.43 -20.54 -5.75
C PRO A 25 1.75 -19.78 -5.68
N THR A 26 2.64 -20.04 -6.64
CA THR A 26 4.00 -19.47 -6.66
C THR A 26 4.32 -18.68 -7.93
N ASN A 27 3.46 -18.74 -8.94
CA ASN A 27 3.64 -17.98 -10.19
C ASN A 27 3.06 -16.57 -10.00
N PRO A 28 3.89 -15.51 -9.92
CA PRO A 28 3.44 -14.15 -9.64
C PRO A 28 2.48 -13.62 -10.71
N GLU A 29 2.73 -13.91 -11.99
CA GLU A 29 1.89 -13.45 -13.11
C GLU A 29 0.46 -14.02 -13.00
N LYS A 30 0.33 -15.33 -12.74
CA LYS A 30 -0.99 -15.96 -12.55
C LYS A 30 -1.73 -15.38 -11.34
N ILE A 31 -1.02 -15.17 -10.24
CA ILE A 31 -1.60 -14.60 -9.01
C ILE A 31 -2.10 -13.18 -9.28
N VAL A 32 -1.30 -12.33 -9.94
CA VAL A 32 -1.65 -10.95 -10.28
C VAL A 32 -2.88 -10.90 -11.20
N LEU A 33 -2.89 -11.68 -12.29
CA LEU A 33 -4.00 -11.69 -13.25
C LEU A 33 -5.31 -12.21 -12.62
N GLY A 34 -5.25 -13.33 -11.90
CA GLY A 34 -6.45 -13.90 -11.32
C GLY A 34 -6.95 -13.14 -10.08
N SER A 35 -6.06 -12.45 -9.36
CA SER A 35 -6.47 -11.51 -8.31
C SER A 35 -7.07 -10.22 -8.86
N TRP A 36 -6.63 -9.74 -10.03
CA TRP A 36 -7.31 -8.63 -10.70
C TRP A 36 -8.72 -9.01 -11.13
N THR A 37 -8.90 -10.23 -11.65
CA THR A 37 -10.22 -10.78 -11.99
C THR A 37 -11.13 -10.84 -10.78
N HIS A 38 -10.64 -11.35 -9.64
CA HIS A 38 -11.37 -11.33 -8.38
C HIS A 38 -11.78 -9.91 -7.96
N TYR A 39 -10.82 -8.99 -8.01
CA TYR A 39 -10.99 -7.63 -7.53
C TYR A 39 -12.09 -6.89 -8.29
N LYS A 40 -12.05 -6.95 -9.63
CA LYS A 40 -13.09 -6.33 -10.48
C LYS A 40 -14.48 -6.88 -10.15
N ASN A 41 -14.61 -8.20 -10.06
CA ASN A 41 -15.90 -8.86 -9.84
C ASN A 41 -16.48 -8.59 -8.45
N THR A 42 -15.63 -8.35 -7.45
CA THR A 42 -16.05 -8.23 -6.06
C THR A 42 -16.22 -6.78 -5.62
N PHE A 43 -15.30 -5.91 -6.02
CA PHE A 43 -15.20 -4.56 -5.48
C PHE A 43 -15.59 -3.47 -6.48
N ILE A 44 -15.66 -3.73 -7.79
CA ILE A 44 -16.01 -2.70 -8.78
C ILE A 44 -17.42 -2.92 -9.34
N ARG A 45 -18.29 -1.91 -9.21
CA ARG A 45 -19.65 -1.90 -9.79
C ARG A 45 -19.84 -0.62 -10.59
N ASP A 46 -19.91 -0.73 -11.91
CA ASP A 46 -20.10 0.42 -12.82
C ASP A 46 -19.10 1.56 -12.58
N GLY A 47 -17.83 1.23 -12.32
CA GLY A 47 -16.78 2.20 -11.98
C GLY A 47 -16.70 2.58 -10.50
N ARG A 48 -17.73 2.25 -9.70
CA ARG A 48 -17.69 2.45 -8.25
C ARG A 48 -16.90 1.36 -7.56
N VAL A 49 -15.85 1.72 -6.80
CA VAL A 49 -15.20 0.80 -5.86
C VAL A 49 -16.00 0.76 -4.55
N ILE A 50 -16.44 -0.42 -4.13
CA ILE A 50 -17.24 -0.66 -2.92
C ILE A 50 -16.45 -1.47 -1.89
N ARG A 51 -16.80 -1.29 -0.61
CA ARG A 51 -16.25 -2.08 0.51
C ARG A 51 -17.33 -2.98 1.12
N PRO A 52 -17.44 -4.26 0.73
CA PRO A 52 -18.49 -5.16 1.21
C PRO A 52 -18.57 -5.29 2.73
N GLN A 53 -17.41 -5.30 3.40
CA GLN A 53 -17.31 -5.36 4.87
C GLN A 53 -17.75 -4.06 5.58
N ASN A 54 -17.90 -2.97 4.84
CA ASN A 54 -18.34 -1.66 5.32
C ASN A 54 -19.67 -1.26 4.65
N HIS A 55 -20.62 -2.18 4.62
CA HIS A 55 -21.97 -1.95 4.06
C HIS A 55 -21.98 -1.46 2.60
N ASN A 56 -20.94 -1.78 1.82
CA ASN A 56 -20.73 -1.29 0.45
C ASN A 56 -20.67 0.24 0.36
N ASP A 57 -20.12 0.93 1.35
CA ASP A 57 -19.69 2.32 1.20
C ASP A 57 -18.53 2.43 0.19
N THR A 58 -18.13 3.67 -0.11
CA THR A 58 -16.97 3.99 -0.93
C THR A 58 -16.14 5.05 -0.22
N VAL A 59 -14.83 4.84 -0.21
CA VAL A 59 -13.85 5.87 0.17
C VAL A 59 -13.04 6.30 -1.05
N SER A 60 -12.59 7.56 -1.07
CA SER A 60 -11.72 8.08 -2.14
C SER A 60 -10.44 7.25 -2.29
N GLU A 61 -9.85 6.82 -1.16
CA GLU A 61 -8.70 5.91 -1.12
C GLU A 61 -8.96 4.70 -2.02
N GLY A 62 -10.16 4.14 -1.89
CA GLY A 62 -10.45 2.92 -2.57
C GLY A 62 -10.69 3.07 -4.06
N GLN A 63 -11.21 4.23 -4.47
CA GLN A 63 -11.26 4.58 -5.87
C GLN A 63 -9.88 4.77 -6.47
N ALA A 64 -8.99 5.45 -5.76
CA ALA A 64 -7.61 5.64 -6.20
C ALA A 64 -6.88 4.29 -6.34
N TYR A 65 -7.05 3.35 -5.40
CA TYR A 65 -6.50 1.99 -5.52
C TYR A 65 -7.06 1.22 -6.72
N GLY A 66 -8.37 1.33 -6.98
CA GLY A 66 -8.99 0.70 -8.15
C GLY A 66 -8.42 1.23 -9.47
N MET A 67 -8.23 2.54 -9.57
CA MET A 67 -7.62 3.19 -10.72
C MET A 67 -6.15 2.81 -10.88
N LEU A 68 -5.36 2.88 -9.81
CA LEU A 68 -3.95 2.48 -9.82
C LEU A 68 -3.78 1.03 -10.30
N ARG A 69 -4.60 0.12 -9.77
CA ARG A 69 -4.56 -1.28 -10.20
C ARG A 69 -4.96 -1.44 -11.66
N ALA A 70 -6.00 -0.77 -12.12
CA ALA A 70 -6.44 -0.86 -13.52
C ALA A 70 -5.35 -0.42 -14.51
N VAL A 71 -4.63 0.68 -14.23
CA VAL A 71 -3.54 1.12 -15.12
C VAL A 71 -2.32 0.17 -15.07
N LEU A 72 -1.95 -0.35 -13.89
CA LEU A 72 -0.86 -1.32 -13.76
C LEU A 72 -1.17 -2.66 -14.44
N MET A 73 -2.46 -3.02 -14.53
CA MET A 73 -2.97 -4.18 -15.25
C MET A 73 -3.26 -3.90 -16.73
N ASN A 74 -2.96 -2.70 -17.24
CA ASN A 74 -3.25 -2.27 -18.61
C ASN A 74 -4.74 -2.40 -19.00
N ASP A 75 -5.65 -2.10 -18.09
CA ASP A 75 -7.12 -2.20 -18.25
C ASP A 75 -7.76 -0.82 -18.36
N GLN A 76 -7.63 -0.19 -19.54
CA GLN A 76 -8.12 1.17 -19.78
C GLN A 76 -9.63 1.31 -19.59
N ILE A 77 -10.40 0.28 -19.98
CA ILE A 77 -11.86 0.31 -19.89
C ILE A 77 -12.30 0.39 -18.42
N THR A 78 -11.70 -0.40 -17.53
CA THR A 78 -12.01 -0.32 -16.10
C THR A 78 -11.50 1.00 -15.51
N PHE A 79 -10.31 1.47 -15.90
CA PHE A 79 -9.79 2.76 -15.45
C PHE A 79 -10.72 3.92 -15.77
N ASP A 80 -11.17 4.03 -17.03
CA ASP A 80 -12.03 5.12 -17.48
C ASP A 80 -13.41 5.11 -16.81
N LYS A 81 -13.96 3.91 -16.53
CA LYS A 81 -15.20 3.78 -15.75
C LYS A 81 -15.01 4.27 -14.32
N CYS A 82 -13.92 3.87 -13.67
CA CYS A 82 -13.60 4.33 -12.31
C CYS A 82 -13.38 5.85 -12.29
N LEU A 83 -12.58 6.39 -13.20
CA LEU A 83 -12.35 7.83 -13.34
C LEU A 83 -13.66 8.59 -13.54
N SER A 84 -14.51 8.13 -14.47
CA SER A 84 -15.81 8.78 -14.74
C SER A 84 -16.70 8.79 -13.51
N TRP A 85 -16.77 7.69 -12.74
CA TRP A 85 -17.55 7.65 -11.51
C TRP A 85 -16.96 8.60 -10.46
N THR A 86 -15.64 8.57 -10.27
CA THR A 86 -14.92 9.39 -9.29
C THR A 86 -15.13 10.89 -9.54
N GLU A 87 -14.94 11.36 -10.77
CA GLU A 87 -15.16 12.78 -11.11
C GLU A 87 -16.62 13.20 -11.02
N THR A 88 -17.56 12.29 -11.30
CA THR A 88 -19.00 12.61 -11.23
C THR A 88 -19.51 12.67 -9.79
N VAL A 89 -19.00 11.80 -8.91
CA VAL A 89 -19.58 11.59 -7.59
C VAL A 89 -18.73 12.18 -6.46
N LEU A 90 -17.40 12.04 -6.52
CA LEU A 90 -16.51 12.45 -5.42
C LEU A 90 -15.84 13.80 -5.67
N SER A 91 -15.90 14.38 -6.87
CA SER A 91 -15.21 15.66 -7.12
C SER A 91 -15.69 16.76 -6.18
N ARG A 92 -14.74 17.43 -5.52
CA ARG A 92 -15.01 18.60 -4.66
C ARG A 92 -15.03 19.92 -5.43
N LYS A 93 -14.85 19.91 -6.76
CA LYS A 93 -14.79 21.14 -7.57
C LYS A 93 -16.00 22.03 -7.41
N ALA A 94 -17.20 21.46 -7.38
CA ALA A 94 -18.43 22.24 -7.23
C ALA A 94 -18.62 22.78 -5.81
N SER A 95 -18.17 22.06 -4.77
CA SER A 95 -18.42 22.39 -3.37
C SER A 95 -17.32 23.23 -2.73
N HIS A 96 -16.06 23.02 -3.12
CA HIS A 96 -14.89 23.65 -2.51
C HIS A 96 -14.02 24.43 -3.52
N GLY A 97 -14.21 24.23 -4.82
CA GLY A 97 -13.42 24.88 -5.86
C GLY A 97 -12.05 24.25 -6.13
N ASP A 98 -11.68 23.20 -5.38
CA ASP A 98 -10.46 22.42 -5.58
C ASP A 98 -10.71 21.16 -6.44
N ARG A 99 -9.63 20.47 -6.85
CA ARG A 99 -9.70 19.21 -7.60
C ARG A 99 -9.49 17.97 -6.71
N LEU A 100 -9.69 18.09 -5.41
CA LEU A 100 -9.58 16.97 -4.49
C LEU A 100 -10.86 16.12 -4.50
N LEU A 101 -10.80 14.96 -3.87
CA LEU A 101 -11.92 14.02 -3.78
C LEU A 101 -12.56 14.07 -2.38
N ALA A 102 -13.89 14.09 -2.34
CA ALA A 102 -14.65 13.83 -1.13
C ALA A 102 -14.34 12.41 -0.66
N TRP A 103 -13.97 12.26 0.61
CA TRP A 103 -13.40 11.02 1.09
C TRP A 103 -14.43 9.91 1.29
N HIS A 104 -15.72 10.25 1.48
CA HIS A 104 -16.72 9.25 1.85
C HIS A 104 -18.06 9.38 1.11
N PHE A 105 -18.52 8.26 0.58
CA PHE A 105 -19.83 8.09 -0.07
C PHE A 105 -20.53 6.85 0.48
N GLU A 106 -21.76 7.04 0.95
CA GLU A 106 -22.63 5.96 1.44
C GLU A 106 -24.09 6.30 1.18
N HIS A 107 -24.97 5.29 1.20
CA HIS A 107 -26.41 5.48 1.04
C HIS A 107 -26.84 6.26 -0.22
N GLY A 108 -26.03 6.25 -1.28
CA GLY A 108 -26.33 6.93 -2.54
C GLY A 108 -25.92 8.41 -2.60
N THR A 109 -25.23 8.93 -1.57
CA THR A 109 -24.77 10.32 -1.51
C THR A 109 -23.35 10.43 -0.95
N VAL A 110 -22.67 11.54 -1.27
CA VAL A 110 -21.47 11.94 -0.52
C VAL A 110 -21.92 12.28 0.90
N SER A 111 -21.37 11.58 1.89
CA SER A 111 -21.71 11.73 3.30
C SER A 111 -20.71 12.60 4.05
N ASP A 112 -19.47 12.67 3.58
CA ASP A 112 -18.46 13.60 4.05
C ASP A 112 -17.63 14.11 2.87
N THR A 113 -17.59 15.44 2.76
CA THR A 113 -16.92 16.15 1.66
C THR A 113 -15.46 16.45 1.94
N THR A 114 -14.96 16.20 3.15
CA THR A 114 -13.54 16.34 3.51
C THR A 114 -12.67 15.51 2.56
N ALA A 115 -11.45 15.95 2.25
CA ALA A 115 -10.54 15.18 1.41
C ALA A 115 -9.58 14.37 2.28
N ALA A 116 -9.06 13.28 1.70
CA ALA A 116 -8.09 12.41 2.34
C ALA A 116 -6.86 12.33 1.44
N SER A 117 -5.75 12.87 1.93
CA SER A 117 -4.64 13.25 1.06
C SER A 117 -3.88 12.05 0.49
N ASP A 118 -3.95 10.87 1.12
CA ASP A 118 -3.46 9.62 0.52
C ASP A 118 -4.20 9.26 -0.77
N ALA A 119 -5.52 9.41 -0.77
CA ALA A 119 -6.34 9.16 -1.95
C ALA A 119 -6.01 10.14 -3.09
N ASP A 120 -5.83 11.41 -2.77
CA ASP A 120 -5.61 12.46 -3.77
C ASP A 120 -4.25 12.30 -4.47
N ILE A 121 -3.19 11.90 -3.75
CA ILE A 121 -1.90 11.60 -4.38
C ILE A 121 -1.93 10.29 -5.18
N ASP A 122 -2.65 9.26 -4.73
CA ASP A 122 -2.76 8.02 -5.50
C ASP A 122 -3.61 8.21 -6.75
N TYR A 123 -4.63 9.06 -6.66
CA TYR A 123 -5.44 9.48 -7.79
C TYR A 123 -4.59 10.20 -8.84
N ALA A 124 -3.84 11.23 -8.44
CA ALA A 124 -2.93 11.95 -9.33
C ALA A 124 -1.85 11.03 -9.92
N TYR A 125 -1.28 10.14 -9.11
CA TYR A 125 -0.29 9.16 -9.55
C TYR A 125 -0.87 8.22 -10.62
N SER A 126 -2.07 7.68 -10.39
CA SER A 126 -2.74 6.78 -11.34
C SER A 126 -3.05 7.48 -12.67
N LEU A 127 -3.43 8.76 -12.66
CA LEU A 127 -3.66 9.57 -13.86
C LEU A 127 -2.37 9.80 -14.65
N ILE A 128 -1.24 10.07 -13.97
CA ILE A 128 0.05 10.23 -14.64
C ILE A 128 0.50 8.91 -15.27
N LEU A 129 0.31 7.79 -14.58
CA LEU A 129 0.57 6.46 -15.14
C LEU A 129 -0.32 6.19 -16.36
N ALA A 130 -1.60 6.56 -16.31
CA ALA A 130 -2.53 6.38 -17.42
C ALA A 130 -2.12 7.21 -18.65
N TYR A 131 -1.68 8.44 -18.44
CA TYR A 131 -1.08 9.25 -19.51
C TYR A 131 0.16 8.59 -20.10
N ARG A 132 1.08 8.09 -19.27
CA ARG A 132 2.29 7.40 -19.75
C ARG A 132 1.95 6.12 -20.52
N LYS A 133 0.88 5.41 -20.14
CA LYS A 133 0.49 4.13 -20.75
C LYS A 133 -0.31 4.28 -22.04
N TRP A 134 -1.25 5.21 -22.08
CA TRP A 134 -2.25 5.32 -23.16
C TRP A 134 -2.18 6.63 -23.93
N HIS A 135 -1.30 7.56 -23.54
CA HIS A 135 -1.02 8.81 -24.23
C HIS A 135 -2.23 9.74 -24.44
N ASP A 136 -3.28 9.61 -23.63
CA ASP A 136 -4.40 10.54 -23.62
C ASP A 136 -4.09 11.73 -22.70
N ALA A 137 -3.97 12.91 -23.29
CA ALA A 137 -3.62 14.15 -22.61
C ALA A 137 -4.60 14.56 -21.50
N ARG A 138 -5.86 14.08 -21.55
CA ARG A 138 -6.87 14.40 -20.53
C ARG A 138 -6.45 13.93 -19.14
N TYR A 139 -5.76 12.78 -19.05
CA TYR A 139 -5.30 12.27 -17.76
C TYR A 139 -4.23 13.17 -17.15
N LEU A 140 -3.25 13.63 -17.95
CA LEU A 140 -2.18 14.51 -17.47
C LEU A 140 -2.70 15.90 -17.10
N GLN A 141 -3.64 16.44 -17.87
CA GLN A 141 -4.28 17.71 -17.55
C GLN A 141 -4.96 17.63 -16.19
N LEU A 142 -5.79 16.61 -15.97
CA LEU A 142 -6.47 16.42 -14.69
C LEU A 142 -5.49 16.21 -13.54
N ALA A 143 -4.46 15.36 -13.73
CA ALA A 143 -3.43 15.15 -12.73
C ALA A 143 -2.76 16.46 -12.30
N SER A 144 -2.44 17.34 -13.26
CA SER A 144 -1.80 18.63 -12.96
C SER A 144 -2.68 19.53 -12.10
N GLU A 145 -3.99 19.55 -12.34
CA GLU A 145 -4.93 20.34 -11.53
C GLU A 145 -5.15 19.75 -10.12
N VAL A 146 -5.15 18.42 -10.00
CA VAL A 146 -5.17 17.71 -8.70
C VAL A 146 -3.89 18.05 -7.92
N LEU A 147 -2.72 17.90 -8.53
CA LEU A 147 -1.43 18.19 -7.90
C LEU A 147 -1.31 19.63 -7.38
N GLN A 148 -1.83 20.61 -8.15
CA GLN A 148 -1.90 21.99 -7.68
C GLN A 148 -2.79 22.10 -6.43
N SER A 149 -3.96 21.47 -6.44
CA SER A 149 -4.87 21.46 -5.29
C SER A 149 -4.26 20.80 -4.06
N VAL A 150 -3.52 19.69 -4.23
CA VAL A 150 -2.80 19.00 -3.16
C VAL A 150 -1.77 19.94 -2.52
N LEU A 151 -0.92 20.61 -3.32
CA LEU A 151 0.07 21.53 -2.77
C LEU A 151 -0.58 22.72 -2.06
N ASP A 152 -1.70 23.22 -2.58
CA ASP A 152 -2.36 24.41 -2.02
C ASP A 152 -3.14 24.09 -0.74
N GLN A 153 -3.79 22.93 -0.68
CA GLN A 153 -4.71 22.58 0.41
C GLN A 153 -4.08 21.62 1.43
N GLU A 154 -3.25 20.68 1.01
CA GLU A 154 -2.83 19.53 1.82
C GLU A 154 -1.36 19.60 2.23
N THR A 155 -0.76 20.79 2.20
CA THR A 155 0.59 21.02 2.70
C THR A 155 0.64 22.20 3.67
N MET A 156 1.57 22.12 4.63
CA MET A 156 1.81 23.17 5.60
C MET A 156 3.29 23.31 5.91
N VAL A 157 3.77 24.54 6.01
CA VAL A 157 5.12 24.82 6.50
C VAL A 157 5.10 24.88 8.03
N ILE A 158 5.90 24.05 8.67
CA ILE A 158 6.10 24.03 10.13
C ILE A 158 7.59 24.17 10.41
N ASN A 159 7.96 25.17 11.21
CA ASN A 159 9.36 25.48 11.53
C ASN A 159 10.30 25.50 10.29
N GLY A 160 9.84 26.12 9.20
CA GLY A 160 10.63 26.29 7.96
C GLY A 160 10.75 25.06 7.06
N LYS A 161 10.03 23.96 7.33
CA LYS A 161 9.96 22.77 6.46
C LYS A 161 8.52 22.50 6.02
N LEU A 162 8.33 22.05 4.79
CA LEU A 162 7.04 21.66 4.22
C LEU A 162 6.66 20.22 4.61
N TYR A 163 5.47 20.06 5.18
CA TYR A 163 4.90 18.79 5.57
C TYR A 163 3.62 18.49 4.79
N PHE A 164 3.38 17.21 4.54
CA PHE A 164 2.18 16.70 3.92
C PHE A 164 1.12 16.43 4.98
N LEU A 165 -0.07 16.98 4.79
CA LEU A 165 -1.17 16.84 5.74
C LEU A 165 -2.02 15.62 5.39
N PRO A 166 -2.72 15.04 6.36
CA PRO A 166 -3.67 13.94 6.11
C PRO A 166 -5.00 14.40 5.53
N TRP A 167 -5.28 15.71 5.57
CA TRP A 167 -6.48 16.34 5.03
C TRP A 167 -6.20 17.82 4.74
N PRO A 168 -7.08 18.52 4.00
CA PRO A 168 -6.94 19.95 3.74
C PRO A 168 -6.72 20.77 5.02
N LYS A 169 -5.74 21.67 4.98
CA LYS A 169 -5.33 22.53 6.09
C LYS A 169 -6.50 23.39 6.56
N LYS A 170 -6.59 23.57 7.87
CA LYS A 170 -7.45 24.60 8.46
C LYS A 170 -6.81 25.98 8.33
N GLU A 171 -7.55 27.02 8.71
CA GLU A 171 -7.00 28.37 8.77
C GLU A 171 -5.70 28.43 9.60
N PRO A 172 -4.64 29.10 9.11
CA PRO A 172 -3.36 29.19 9.82
C PRO A 172 -3.50 29.68 11.26
N GLY A 173 -2.72 29.10 12.18
CA GLY A 173 -2.65 29.52 13.59
C GLY A 173 -3.74 28.94 14.50
N LYS A 174 -4.62 28.07 13.99
CA LYS A 174 -5.66 27.40 14.79
C LYS A 174 -5.26 26.05 15.38
N GLU A 175 -4.12 25.49 14.98
CA GLU A 175 -3.71 24.14 15.39
C GLU A 175 -2.38 24.19 16.14
N GLU A 176 -2.38 23.91 17.44
CA GLU A 176 -1.15 23.77 18.24
C GLU A 176 -0.38 22.49 17.86
N LEU A 177 -1.11 21.46 17.42
CA LEU A 177 -0.62 20.17 16.99
C LEU A 177 -1.16 19.87 15.58
N VAL A 178 -0.26 19.62 14.64
CA VAL A 178 -0.59 19.30 13.25
C VAL A 178 -0.47 17.80 13.04
N ALA A 179 -1.58 17.13 12.74
CA ALA A 179 -1.62 15.69 12.51
C ALA A 179 -0.78 15.27 11.31
N GLN A 180 -0.11 14.12 11.42
CA GLN A 180 0.63 13.49 10.33
C GLN A 180 0.32 11.99 10.32
N ASN A 181 0.25 11.41 9.12
CA ASN A 181 0.12 9.98 8.92
C ASN A 181 1.16 9.54 7.89
N LEU A 182 2.17 8.79 8.32
CA LEU A 182 3.32 8.47 7.47
C LEU A 182 2.96 7.51 6.33
N SER A 183 1.81 6.83 6.40
CA SER A 183 1.32 6.01 5.29
C SER A 183 0.87 6.82 4.07
N TYR A 184 0.64 8.12 4.26
CA TYR A 184 0.23 9.07 3.21
C TYR A 184 1.45 9.66 2.50
N TYR A 185 2.65 9.52 3.08
CA TYR A 185 3.88 9.99 2.47
C TYR A 185 4.39 8.97 1.46
N ALA A 186 4.34 9.33 0.17
CA ALA A 186 4.78 8.48 -0.94
C ALA A 186 5.94 9.14 -1.71
N PRO A 187 7.20 9.01 -1.25
CA PRO A 187 8.33 9.77 -1.82
C PRO A 187 8.57 9.48 -3.31
N SER A 188 8.27 8.28 -3.78
CA SER A 188 8.30 7.94 -5.22
C SER A 188 7.27 8.72 -6.03
N HIS A 189 6.09 8.94 -5.46
CA HIS A 189 5.02 9.70 -6.10
C HIS A 189 5.40 11.18 -6.12
N PHE A 190 5.91 11.71 -5.01
CA PHE A 190 6.38 13.10 -4.95
C PHE A 190 7.49 13.38 -5.98
N LYS A 191 8.48 12.49 -6.14
CA LYS A 191 9.49 12.64 -7.19
C LYS A 191 8.89 12.60 -8.60
N LEU A 192 7.90 11.75 -8.83
CA LEU A 192 7.17 11.74 -10.11
C LEU A 192 6.43 13.06 -10.34
N PHE A 193 5.81 13.61 -9.30
CA PHE A 193 5.10 14.88 -9.39
C PHE A 193 6.05 16.03 -9.67
N TYR A 194 7.26 16.02 -9.10
CA TYR A 194 8.32 16.96 -9.48
C TYR A 194 8.70 16.84 -10.97
N GLU A 195 8.85 15.63 -11.51
CA GLU A 195 9.15 15.44 -12.93
C GLU A 195 8.07 16.01 -13.85
N VAL A 196 6.81 15.90 -13.44
CA VAL A 196 5.66 16.38 -14.21
C VAL A 196 5.47 17.89 -14.09
N THR A 197 5.66 18.45 -12.90
CA THR A 197 5.29 19.85 -12.58
C THR A 197 6.47 20.82 -12.54
N GLY A 198 7.68 20.33 -12.28
CA GLY A 198 8.85 21.16 -11.97
C GLY A 198 8.81 21.84 -10.58
N ASP A 199 7.78 21.61 -9.77
CA ASP A 199 7.64 22.25 -8.46
C ASP A 199 8.48 21.55 -7.38
N LYS A 200 9.48 22.25 -6.85
CA LYS A 200 10.43 21.71 -5.87
C LYS A 200 9.79 21.35 -4.53
N ARG A 201 8.59 21.85 -4.20
CA ARG A 201 7.86 21.48 -2.99
C ARG A 201 7.67 19.96 -2.87
N TRP A 202 7.51 19.27 -3.99
CA TRP A 202 7.44 17.81 -3.99
C TRP A 202 8.71 17.12 -3.50
N LEU A 203 9.89 17.64 -3.88
CA LEU A 203 11.16 17.11 -3.37
C LEU A 203 11.32 17.39 -1.88
N GLU A 204 10.86 18.55 -1.42
CA GLU A 204 10.84 18.89 0.01
C GLU A 204 9.96 17.91 0.81
N LEU A 205 8.79 17.52 0.29
CA LEU A 205 7.94 16.49 0.90
C LEU A 205 8.63 15.11 0.95
N ALA A 206 9.38 14.75 -0.09
CA ALA A 206 10.19 13.52 -0.04
C ALA A 206 11.30 13.61 1.02
N ASP A 207 11.93 14.77 1.18
CA ASP A 207 12.95 14.99 2.21
C ASP A 207 12.36 14.94 3.63
N THR A 208 11.20 15.58 3.87
CA THR A 208 10.54 15.53 5.18
C THR A 208 9.96 14.16 5.50
N THR A 209 9.59 13.36 4.49
CA THR A 209 9.28 11.93 4.68
C THR A 209 10.41 11.21 5.41
N TYR A 210 11.65 11.33 4.89
CA TYR A 210 12.80 10.65 5.46
C TYR A 210 13.24 11.23 6.81
N ASP A 211 13.15 12.56 6.99
CA ASP A 211 13.40 13.21 8.30
C ASP A 211 12.51 12.61 9.39
N LEU A 212 11.19 12.51 9.15
CA LEU A 212 10.24 11.98 10.12
C LEU A 212 10.48 10.49 10.40
N LEU A 213 10.68 9.67 9.36
CA LEU A 213 10.91 8.23 9.53
C LEU A 213 12.19 7.92 10.31
N ILE A 214 13.28 8.64 10.04
CA ILE A 214 14.53 8.47 10.78
C ILE A 214 14.34 8.86 12.25
N ARG A 215 13.67 9.99 12.53
CA ARG A 215 13.42 10.44 13.91
C ARG A 215 12.53 9.48 14.71
N LEU A 216 11.64 8.74 14.05
CA LEU A 216 10.78 7.73 14.67
C LEU A 216 11.50 6.39 14.88
N LEU A 217 12.25 5.91 13.89
CA LEU A 217 12.88 4.59 13.91
C LEU A 217 14.23 4.57 14.62
N SER A 218 14.92 5.71 14.67
CA SER A 218 16.23 5.87 15.33
C SER A 218 16.30 7.23 16.05
N PRO A 219 15.56 7.40 17.17
CA PRO A 219 15.57 8.65 17.90
C PRO A 219 16.98 8.98 18.42
N PRO A 220 17.43 10.25 18.36
CA PRO A 220 18.76 10.64 18.83
C PRO A 220 19.03 10.19 20.26
N GLY A 221 20.12 9.43 20.46
CA GLY A 221 20.54 8.92 21.77
C GLY A 221 20.03 7.52 22.12
N GLU A 222 19.21 6.89 21.27
CA GLU A 222 18.71 5.53 21.51
C GLU A 222 18.69 4.70 20.21
N LEU A 223 19.52 3.65 20.13
CA LEU A 223 19.33 2.58 19.14
C LEU A 223 18.23 1.65 19.66
N LYS A 224 16.97 1.97 19.38
CA LYS A 224 15.84 1.09 19.76
C LYS A 224 15.61 0.02 18.70
N GLU A 225 16.30 -1.11 18.84
CA GLU A 225 15.97 -2.35 18.11
C GLU A 225 14.51 -2.76 18.39
N GLY A 226 13.69 -2.92 17.34
CA GLY A 226 12.27 -3.28 17.45
C GLY A 226 11.30 -2.10 17.32
N SER A 227 11.77 -0.90 16.93
CA SER A 227 10.88 0.25 16.69
C SER A 227 10.13 0.10 15.36
N LEU A 228 8.86 0.45 15.37
CA LEU A 228 8.00 0.65 14.20
C LEU A 228 7.40 2.06 14.27
N VAL A 229 6.81 2.52 13.17
CA VAL A 229 6.17 3.84 13.11
C VAL A 229 4.68 3.73 13.49
N PRO A 230 4.12 4.68 14.26
CA PRO A 230 2.70 4.64 14.55
C PRO A 230 1.85 5.09 13.34
N ASP A 231 0.57 4.73 13.33
CA ASP A 231 -0.42 5.20 12.34
C ASP A 231 -0.48 6.73 12.31
N TRP A 232 -0.47 7.34 13.49
CA TRP A 232 -0.66 8.78 13.65
C TRP A 232 0.41 9.36 14.58
N ILE A 233 0.96 10.50 14.16
CA ILE A 233 1.72 11.40 15.02
C ILE A 233 1.16 12.82 14.90
N ALA A 234 1.63 13.71 15.74
CA ALA A 234 1.47 15.15 15.57
C ALA A 234 2.83 15.84 15.53
N LEU A 235 2.88 17.00 14.89
CA LEU A 235 3.98 17.96 15.00
C LEU A 235 3.50 19.17 15.79
N ASP A 236 4.24 19.57 16.81
CA ASP A 236 4.06 20.90 17.38
C ASP A 236 4.68 21.98 16.47
N GLN A 237 4.43 23.25 16.79
CA GLN A 237 4.90 24.40 15.99
C GLN A 237 6.43 24.50 15.86
N THR A 238 7.18 23.80 16.72
CA THR A 238 8.65 23.71 16.63
C THR A 238 9.12 22.56 15.73
N GLY A 239 8.18 21.79 15.17
CA GLY A 239 8.44 20.60 14.36
C GLY A 239 8.79 19.37 15.19
N LYS A 240 8.57 19.38 16.52
CA LYS A 240 8.81 18.23 17.38
C LYS A 240 7.65 17.24 17.28
N ILE A 241 7.98 15.95 17.15
CA ILE A 241 7.02 14.86 17.12
C ILE A 241 6.37 14.71 18.51
N ARG A 242 5.04 14.62 18.51
CA ARG A 242 4.16 14.42 19.66
C ARG A 242 3.17 13.30 19.35
N ASP A 243 2.60 12.74 20.41
CA ASP A 243 1.43 11.87 20.27
C ASP A 243 0.24 12.72 19.83
N LEU A 244 -0.54 12.23 18.86
CA LEU A 244 -1.76 12.89 18.44
C LEU A 244 -2.89 12.58 19.43
N PRO A 245 -3.48 13.58 20.12
CA PRO A 245 -4.51 13.31 21.12
C PRO A 245 -5.70 12.55 20.54
N GLY A 246 -6.16 11.52 21.27
CA GLY A 246 -7.28 10.67 20.84
C GLY A 246 -6.93 9.62 19.79
N LYS A 247 -5.66 9.51 19.38
CA LYS A 247 -5.18 8.43 18.51
C LYS A 247 -4.20 7.52 19.25
N PRO A 248 -4.31 6.19 19.08
CA PRO A 248 -3.38 5.25 19.70
C PRO A 248 -1.99 5.34 19.03
N VAL A 249 -0.93 5.20 19.83
CA VAL A 249 0.46 5.09 19.34
C VAL A 249 0.74 3.63 19.01
N ILE A 250 0.24 3.18 17.85
CA ILE A 250 0.35 1.80 17.38
C ILE A 250 0.79 1.75 15.92
N TYR A 251 1.58 0.74 15.55
CA TYR A 251 1.74 0.37 14.14
C TYR A 251 0.49 -0.42 13.73
N GLY A 252 -0.43 0.21 13.01
CA GLY A 252 -1.73 -0.36 12.72
C GLY A 252 -2.00 -0.45 11.22
N TRP A 253 -3.28 -0.31 10.86
CA TRP A 253 -3.76 -0.50 9.50
C TRP A 253 -3.37 0.63 8.56
N ASP A 254 -3.01 1.80 9.08
CA ASP A 254 -2.43 2.87 8.27
C ASP A 254 -0.94 2.59 8.02
N ALA A 255 -0.15 2.48 9.11
CA ALA A 255 1.29 2.36 9.10
C ALA A 255 1.81 1.13 8.35
N VAL A 256 1.00 0.07 8.22
CA VAL A 256 1.34 -1.12 7.42
C VAL A 256 1.71 -0.78 5.97
N ARG A 257 1.22 0.33 5.42
CA ARG A 257 1.56 0.78 4.05
C ARG A 257 2.95 1.42 3.95
N VAL A 258 3.53 1.88 5.06
CA VAL A 258 4.79 2.66 5.04
C VAL A 258 5.93 1.89 4.38
N PRO A 259 6.24 0.63 4.73
CA PRO A 259 7.31 -0.11 4.04
C PRO A 259 7.08 -0.25 2.53
N LEU A 260 5.82 -0.39 2.09
CA LEU A 260 5.47 -0.47 0.67
C LEU A 260 5.76 0.86 -0.06
N ARG A 261 5.34 1.99 0.53
CA ARG A 261 5.60 3.34 -0.01
C ARG A 261 7.10 3.63 -0.15
N ILE A 262 7.88 3.24 0.86
CA ILE A 262 9.33 3.47 0.88
C ILE A 262 10.08 2.52 -0.05
N ALA A 263 9.69 1.24 -0.12
CA ALA A 263 10.26 0.29 -1.06
C ALA A 263 10.05 0.73 -2.51
N ALA A 264 8.86 1.25 -2.83
CA ALA A 264 8.59 1.81 -4.16
C ALA A 264 9.60 2.90 -4.55
N ASP A 265 9.99 3.78 -3.62
CA ASP A 265 10.99 4.82 -3.91
C ASP A 265 12.39 4.28 -4.14
N TYR A 266 12.80 3.25 -3.39
CA TYR A 266 14.05 2.57 -3.65
C TYR A 266 14.06 1.95 -5.05
N TYR A 267 13.03 1.20 -5.43
CA TYR A 267 13.01 0.50 -6.72
C TYR A 267 12.85 1.46 -7.92
N LEU A 268 12.05 2.51 -7.77
CA LEU A 268 11.77 3.46 -8.86
C LEU A 268 12.90 4.49 -9.05
N TYR A 269 13.49 4.97 -7.95
CA TYR A 269 14.43 6.10 -7.96
C TYR A 269 15.81 5.77 -7.41
N GLY A 270 15.99 4.63 -6.72
CA GLY A 270 17.26 4.22 -6.11
C GLY A 270 17.72 5.10 -4.95
N ASP A 271 16.78 5.78 -4.28
CA ASP A 271 17.13 6.66 -3.15
C ASP A 271 17.69 5.83 -1.98
N GLN A 272 18.92 6.13 -1.59
CA GLN A 272 19.61 5.38 -0.54
C GLN A 272 19.01 5.64 0.85
N ARG A 273 18.27 6.74 1.04
CA ARG A 273 17.53 6.98 2.29
C ARG A 273 16.39 5.98 2.45
N ALA A 274 15.75 5.59 1.36
CA ALA A 274 14.76 4.50 1.34
C ALA A 274 15.36 3.20 1.85
N LEU A 275 16.51 2.80 1.32
CA LEU A 275 17.22 1.60 1.76
C LEU A 275 17.63 1.67 3.24
N GLY A 276 18.10 2.84 3.69
CA GLY A 276 18.44 3.06 5.10
C GLY A 276 17.24 2.86 6.03
N VAL A 277 16.09 3.44 5.70
CA VAL A 277 14.84 3.26 6.47
C VAL A 277 14.34 1.81 6.43
N LEU A 278 14.38 1.15 5.27
CA LEU A 278 13.93 -0.23 5.13
C LEU A 278 14.82 -1.22 5.89
N ARG A 279 16.12 -0.93 6.04
CA ARG A 279 17.01 -1.70 6.92
C ARG A 279 16.60 -1.59 8.40
N LEU A 280 16.18 -0.41 8.86
CA LEU A 280 15.67 -0.25 10.22
C LEU A 280 14.37 -1.04 10.43
N PHE A 281 13.43 -0.98 9.48
CA PHE A 281 12.24 -1.83 9.50
C PHE A 281 12.59 -3.32 9.48
N SER A 282 13.51 -3.75 8.60
CA SER A 282 13.94 -5.15 8.48
C SER A 282 14.50 -5.67 9.80
N ALA A 283 15.37 -4.90 10.46
CA ALA A 283 15.93 -5.28 11.76
C ALA A 283 14.84 -5.47 12.83
N SER A 284 13.84 -4.58 12.87
CA SER A 284 12.69 -4.75 13.77
C SER A 284 11.88 -6.00 13.44
N PHE A 285 11.58 -6.26 12.17
CA PHE A 285 10.80 -7.43 11.77
C PHE A 285 11.54 -8.75 11.98
N GLU A 286 12.86 -8.79 11.77
CA GLU A 286 13.69 -9.98 12.02
C GLU A 286 13.69 -10.36 13.49
N LYS A 287 13.85 -9.37 14.38
CA LYS A 287 13.78 -9.58 15.83
C LYS A 287 12.45 -10.22 16.23
N GLU A 288 11.34 -9.71 15.71
CA GLU A 288 10.00 -10.23 16.01
C GLU A 288 9.76 -11.61 15.37
N TYR A 289 10.31 -11.85 14.19
CA TYR A 289 10.27 -13.15 13.51
C TYR A 289 10.95 -14.27 14.32
N HIS A 290 12.06 -13.97 14.99
CA HIS A 290 12.80 -14.94 15.79
C HIS A 290 12.27 -15.15 17.22
N ASN A 291 11.43 -14.24 17.72
CA ASN A 291 10.88 -14.32 19.07
C ASN A 291 9.51 -15.01 19.10
N ASP A 292 8.46 -14.30 18.72
CA ASP A 292 7.07 -14.78 18.74
C ASP A 292 6.25 -14.13 17.62
N PHE A 293 6.56 -14.57 16.41
CA PHE A 293 6.07 -13.94 15.20
C PHE A 293 4.55 -13.97 15.04
N ILE A 294 3.85 -14.93 15.63
CA ILE A 294 2.38 -15.01 15.58
C ILE A 294 1.77 -13.99 16.53
N ASN A 295 2.31 -13.85 17.74
CA ASN A 295 1.84 -12.83 18.68
C ASN A 295 2.19 -11.42 18.21
N PHE A 296 3.24 -11.23 17.41
CA PHE A 296 3.52 -9.96 16.76
C PHE A 296 2.33 -9.44 15.92
N PHE A 297 1.63 -10.30 15.18
CA PHE A 297 0.41 -9.88 14.44
C PHE A 297 -0.76 -9.48 15.36
N SER A 298 -0.81 -10.02 16.58
CA SER A 298 -1.84 -9.65 17.55
C SER A 298 -1.72 -8.20 17.99
N LEU A 299 -0.51 -7.64 17.97
CA LEU A 299 -0.25 -6.22 18.25
C LEU A 299 -0.92 -5.29 17.22
N PHE A 300 -1.18 -5.80 16.00
CA PHE A 300 -1.67 -4.99 14.89
C PHE A 300 -3.12 -5.24 14.52
N THR A 301 -3.70 -6.34 14.99
CA THR A 301 -5.04 -6.79 14.60
C THR A 301 -6.01 -6.78 15.78
N ASN A 302 -5.81 -5.84 16.73
CA ASN A 302 -6.61 -5.70 17.95
C ASN A 302 -6.68 -7.01 18.76
N GLY A 303 -5.55 -7.68 18.93
CA GLY A 303 -5.45 -8.91 19.73
C GLY A 303 -5.85 -10.20 19.00
N ARG A 304 -6.12 -10.16 17.69
CA ARG A 304 -6.38 -11.37 16.90
C ARG A 304 -5.05 -12.04 16.49
N THR A 305 -4.89 -13.33 16.72
CA THR A 305 -3.66 -14.05 16.33
C THR A 305 -3.71 -14.57 14.90
N HIS A 306 -4.23 -13.77 13.97
CA HIS A 306 -4.42 -14.21 12.58
C HIS A 306 -3.36 -13.61 11.66
N GLU A 307 -2.68 -14.50 10.94
CA GLU A 307 -1.81 -14.15 9.83
C GLU A 307 -2.55 -13.29 8.79
N ASN A 308 -1.91 -12.22 8.30
CA ASN A 308 -2.53 -11.27 7.39
C ASN A 308 -1.59 -10.92 6.22
N ALA A 309 -2.10 -11.04 4.99
CA ALA A 309 -1.33 -10.84 3.77
C ALA A 309 -0.77 -9.41 3.63
N LEU A 310 -1.47 -8.39 4.09
CA LEU A 310 -1.00 -7.01 3.96
C LEU A 310 0.21 -6.76 4.86
N PHE A 311 0.17 -7.25 6.11
CA PHE A 311 1.33 -7.18 6.99
C PHE A 311 2.52 -7.98 6.45
N TYR A 312 2.30 -9.17 5.87
CA TYR A 312 3.39 -9.87 5.19
C TYR A 312 3.93 -9.11 3.98
N SER A 313 3.09 -8.41 3.24
CA SER A 313 3.53 -7.57 2.12
C SER A 313 4.45 -6.45 2.62
N ALA A 314 4.09 -5.80 3.72
CA ALA A 314 4.91 -4.77 4.36
C ALA A 314 6.26 -5.29 4.87
N ILE A 315 6.23 -6.43 5.58
CA ILE A 315 7.45 -7.09 6.07
C ILE A 315 8.32 -7.52 4.90
N TYR A 316 7.72 -8.08 3.84
CA TYR A 316 8.44 -8.51 2.64
C TYR A 316 9.12 -7.32 1.96
N ALA A 317 8.41 -6.20 1.79
CA ALA A 317 8.97 -5.00 1.17
C ALA A 317 10.22 -4.48 1.92
N ALA A 318 10.21 -4.50 3.25
CA ALA A 318 11.38 -4.13 4.05
C ALA A 318 12.51 -5.18 3.95
N THR A 319 12.20 -6.45 4.24
CA THR A 319 13.18 -7.54 4.34
C THR A 319 13.84 -7.87 2.99
N GLU A 320 13.06 -7.90 1.91
CA GLU A 320 13.59 -8.11 0.56
C GLU A 320 14.52 -6.96 0.14
N THR A 321 14.09 -5.71 0.31
CA THR A 321 14.90 -4.55 -0.06
C THR A 321 16.19 -4.47 0.76
N ALA A 322 16.14 -4.85 2.04
CA ALA A 322 17.29 -4.87 2.93
C ALA A 322 18.25 -6.05 2.68
N GLY A 323 17.86 -7.04 1.88
CA GLY A 323 18.66 -8.25 1.63
C GLY A 323 18.64 -9.25 2.79
N SER A 324 17.55 -9.28 3.56
CA SER A 324 17.37 -10.15 4.71
C SER A 324 17.20 -11.62 4.33
N SER A 325 17.76 -12.52 5.15
CA SER A 325 17.64 -13.97 4.95
C SER A 325 16.22 -14.51 5.22
N ILE A 326 15.35 -13.75 5.91
CA ILE A 326 13.97 -14.19 6.19
C ILE A 326 13.01 -13.85 5.05
N ALA A 327 13.38 -12.99 4.09
CA ALA A 327 12.48 -12.51 3.03
C ALA A 327 11.80 -13.65 2.24
N PRO A 328 12.48 -14.75 1.84
CA PRO A 328 11.81 -15.87 1.16
C PRO A 328 10.74 -16.56 2.03
N ALA A 329 10.97 -16.68 3.34
CA ALA A 329 9.99 -17.27 4.25
C ALA A 329 8.76 -16.35 4.42
N ILE A 330 8.97 -15.04 4.46
CA ILE A 330 7.88 -14.05 4.52
C ILE A 330 7.04 -14.09 3.24
N LEU A 331 7.66 -14.16 2.05
CA LEU A 331 6.96 -14.30 0.78
C LEU A 331 6.12 -15.59 0.74
N GLN A 332 6.66 -16.69 1.26
CA GLN A 332 5.90 -17.94 1.36
C GLN A 332 4.69 -17.81 2.29
N ARG A 333 4.83 -17.13 3.42
CA ARG A 333 3.70 -16.86 4.33
C ARG A 333 2.63 -15.97 3.69
N LEU A 334 3.03 -14.93 2.95
CA LEU A 334 2.12 -14.14 2.13
C LEU A 334 1.33 -15.03 1.16
N ARG A 335 2.02 -15.91 0.44
CA ARG A 335 1.37 -16.82 -0.54
C ARG A 335 0.45 -17.83 0.13
N ASN A 336 0.74 -18.25 1.37
CA ASN A 336 -0.15 -19.10 2.16
C ASN A 336 -1.46 -18.38 2.55
N CYS A 337 -1.49 -17.04 2.52
CA CYS A 337 -2.73 -16.27 2.69
C CYS A 337 -3.60 -16.23 1.41
N ILE A 338 -3.09 -16.70 0.26
CA ILE A 338 -3.85 -16.72 -0.99
C ILE A 338 -4.82 -17.91 -0.96
N ARG A 339 -6.04 -17.65 -1.44
CA ARG A 339 -7.09 -18.65 -1.70
C ARG A 339 -7.35 -18.67 -3.19
N GLN A 340 -7.52 -19.88 -3.74
CA GLN A 340 -7.70 -20.10 -5.16
C GLN A 340 -9.02 -20.82 -5.43
N LYS A 341 -9.79 -20.34 -6.41
CA LYS A 341 -10.96 -21.04 -6.98
C LYS A 341 -10.89 -20.97 -8.50
N GLY A 342 -10.36 -22.02 -9.13
CA GLY A 342 -10.02 -21.98 -10.56
C GLY A 342 -8.91 -20.97 -10.83
N GLU A 343 -9.16 -20.04 -11.76
CA GLU A 343 -8.23 -18.94 -12.09
C GLU A 343 -8.45 -17.67 -11.23
N ILE A 344 -9.32 -17.72 -10.21
CA ILE A 344 -9.59 -16.59 -9.31
C ILE A 344 -8.73 -16.74 -8.05
N PHE A 345 -7.98 -15.68 -7.72
CA PHE A 345 -7.17 -15.60 -6.50
C PHE A 345 -7.62 -14.45 -5.61
N TYR A 346 -7.66 -14.65 -4.29
CA TYR A 346 -7.87 -13.57 -3.33
C TYR A 346 -7.06 -13.83 -2.06
N TYR A 347 -6.75 -12.76 -1.34
CA TYR A 347 -5.96 -12.80 -0.11
C TYR A 347 -6.90 -12.82 1.10
N ASN A 348 -6.57 -13.65 2.11
CA ASN A 348 -7.34 -13.81 3.34
C ASN A 348 -8.82 -14.15 3.06
N THR A 349 -9.74 -13.19 3.10
CA THR A 349 -11.18 -13.39 2.81
C THR A 349 -11.58 -12.72 1.49
N PRO A 350 -12.57 -13.25 0.75
CA PRO A 350 -12.88 -12.73 -0.58
C PRO A 350 -13.46 -11.31 -0.55
N ASP A 351 -14.04 -10.89 0.57
CA ASP A 351 -14.70 -9.60 0.79
C ASP A 351 -13.82 -8.56 1.51
N ASP A 352 -12.59 -8.92 1.90
CA ASP A 352 -11.62 -8.00 2.50
C ASP A 352 -11.06 -7.06 1.45
N TYR A 353 -11.72 -5.92 1.33
CA TYR A 353 -11.39 -4.88 0.38
C TYR A 353 -9.94 -4.40 0.52
N TYR A 354 -9.50 -4.14 1.74
CA TYR A 354 -8.26 -3.44 1.99
C TYR A 354 -7.05 -4.34 1.70
N VAL A 355 -7.08 -5.58 2.21
CA VAL A 355 -6.03 -6.56 1.94
C VAL A 355 -5.97 -6.88 0.45
N ASN A 356 -7.11 -7.10 -0.22
CA ASN A 356 -7.14 -7.42 -1.64
C ASN A 356 -6.79 -6.24 -2.57
N SER A 357 -6.81 -5.00 -2.06
CA SER A 357 -6.37 -3.80 -2.79
C SER A 357 -4.85 -3.64 -2.83
N LEU A 358 -4.14 -4.19 -1.84
CA LEU A 358 -2.72 -3.88 -1.63
C LEU A 358 -1.79 -5.10 -1.70
N SER A 359 -2.20 -6.28 -1.20
CA SER A 359 -1.29 -7.44 -1.09
C SER A 359 -0.81 -7.99 -2.43
N TRP A 360 -1.56 -7.73 -3.52
CA TRP A 360 -1.16 -8.12 -4.88
C TRP A 360 0.09 -7.36 -5.38
N LEU A 361 0.39 -6.18 -4.82
CA LEU A 361 1.55 -5.37 -5.21
C LEU A 361 2.86 -6.12 -5.01
N THR A 362 2.94 -7.00 -4.00
CA THR A 362 4.11 -7.85 -3.77
C THR A 362 4.35 -8.79 -4.95
N GLU A 363 3.30 -9.43 -5.46
CA GLU A 363 3.42 -10.34 -6.61
C GLU A 363 3.63 -9.57 -7.90
N TYR A 364 3.06 -8.36 -8.02
CA TYR A 364 3.37 -7.46 -9.13
C TYR A 364 4.85 -7.05 -9.14
N TYR A 365 5.41 -6.78 -7.97
CA TYR A 365 6.86 -6.56 -7.82
C TYR A 365 7.65 -7.80 -8.22
N GLU A 366 7.32 -8.99 -7.71
CA GLU A 366 8.02 -10.24 -8.05
C GLU A 366 7.97 -10.55 -9.55
N MET A 367 6.84 -10.29 -10.21
CA MET A 367 6.68 -10.41 -11.67
C MET A 367 7.66 -9.50 -12.43
N ASN A 368 7.91 -8.28 -11.93
CA ASN A 368 8.74 -7.27 -12.59
C ASN A 368 10.17 -7.16 -12.02
N LYS A 369 10.51 -7.96 -11.00
CA LYS A 369 11.74 -7.86 -10.22
C LYS A 369 13.02 -7.92 -11.05
N SER A 370 13.05 -8.77 -12.07
CA SER A 370 14.20 -8.88 -12.96
C SER A 370 14.44 -7.60 -13.78
N LEU A 371 13.36 -6.91 -14.17
CA LEU A 371 13.42 -5.60 -14.83
C LEU A 371 13.87 -4.54 -13.82
N ASN A 372 13.29 -4.53 -12.61
CA ASN A 372 13.63 -3.62 -11.53
C ASN A 372 15.12 -3.73 -11.11
N ASN A 373 15.66 -4.94 -11.04
CA ASN A 373 17.07 -5.16 -10.68
C ASN A 373 18.03 -4.69 -11.77
N LYS A 374 17.69 -4.88 -13.05
CA LYS A 374 18.46 -4.31 -14.18
C LYS A 374 18.41 -2.78 -14.15
N ALA A 375 17.24 -2.23 -13.88
CA ALA A 375 16.96 -0.82 -13.70
C ALA A 375 17.81 -0.20 -12.56
N LEU A 376 17.93 -0.85 -11.39
CA LEU A 376 18.78 -0.38 -10.29
C LEU A 376 20.27 -0.25 -10.67
N GLY A 377 20.75 -1.05 -11.64
CA GLY A 377 22.07 -0.92 -12.24
C GLY A 377 22.16 0.06 -13.43
N GLY A 378 21.02 0.56 -13.91
CA GLY A 378 20.89 1.48 -15.04
C GLY A 378 20.64 2.94 -14.64
N THR A 379 20.58 3.81 -15.64
CA THR A 379 20.24 5.23 -15.47
C THR A 379 18.82 5.41 -14.94
N ALA A 380 18.52 6.55 -14.30
CA ALA A 380 17.18 6.83 -13.79
C ALA A 380 16.09 6.77 -14.86
N THR A 381 16.43 7.00 -16.13
CA THR A 381 15.52 6.89 -17.27
C THR A 381 15.18 5.43 -17.59
N GLU A 382 16.16 4.53 -17.57
CA GLU A 382 15.97 3.09 -17.81
C GLU A 382 15.17 2.41 -16.69
N ARG A 383 15.22 2.96 -15.46
CA ARG A 383 14.39 2.50 -14.32
C ARG A 383 12.90 2.72 -14.54
N LYS A 384 12.54 3.76 -15.29
CA LYS A 384 11.17 4.27 -15.38
C LYS A 384 10.38 3.73 -16.56
N SER A 385 11.07 3.18 -17.58
CA SER A 385 10.42 2.54 -18.74
C SER A 385 10.02 1.08 -18.48
N ALA A 386 10.42 0.51 -17.34
CA ALA A 386 10.22 -0.89 -16.98
C ALA A 386 8.90 -1.17 -16.24
N LEU A 387 8.18 -0.12 -15.82
CA LEU A 387 6.87 -0.13 -15.15
C LEU A 387 5.89 0.68 -16.01
#